data_AF-A0A937QCV6-F1
#
_entry.id   AF-A0A937QCV6-F1
#
_cell.length_a   1.000
_cell.length_b   1.000
_cell.length_c   1.000
_cell.angle_alpha   90.00
_cell.angle_beta   90.00
_cell.angle_gamma   90.00
#
_symmetry.space_group_name_H-M   'P 1'
#
loop_
_entity.id
_entity.type
_entity.pdbx_description
1 polymer ?
#
loop_
_entity_poly.entity_id
_entity_poly.type
_entity_poly.pdbx_seq_one_letter_code
_entity_poly.pdbx_strand_id
1 'polypeptide(L)'
;MKCPHCEKEIPGSPCPKCGEMVFEDANYCMACGDPLKEELEGAPRDEDVLEDDDGSDFEDRVLCPDGMCTGIIIDGKCTECGKTEEEAAALEDQEEAPAVEPEKTDQEKKEEKGE
;
A
#
# COMPACT_ATOMS: atom_id res chain seq x y z
N MET A 1 21.49 -7.19 -9.90
CA MET A 1 21.24 -5.74 -9.62
C MET A 1 21.89 -5.34 -8.31
N LYS A 2 22.22 -4.06 -8.06
CA LYS A 2 22.82 -3.63 -6.78
C LYS A 2 21.78 -3.07 -5.83
N CYS A 3 21.86 -3.41 -4.54
CA CYS A 3 21.01 -2.82 -3.50
C CYS A 3 21.36 -1.34 -3.31
N PRO A 4 20.41 -0.39 -3.37
CA PRO A 4 20.69 1.03 -3.16
C PRO A 4 21.04 1.40 -1.71
N HIS A 5 20.81 0.49 -0.75
CA HIS A 5 21.04 0.75 0.68
C HIS A 5 22.36 0.18 1.21
N CYS A 6 22.79 -0.96 0.69
CA CYS A 6 24.01 -1.64 1.16
C CYS A 6 24.99 -2.01 0.05
N GLU A 7 24.72 -1.60 -1.20
CA GLU A 7 25.55 -1.77 -2.41
C GLU A 7 25.92 -3.21 -2.80
N LYS A 8 25.45 -4.20 -2.04
CA LYS A 8 25.63 -5.62 -2.33
C LYS A 8 24.98 -5.99 -3.67
N GLU A 9 25.60 -6.93 -4.36
CA GLU A 9 25.01 -7.55 -5.54
C GLU A 9 23.85 -8.45 -5.11
N ILE A 10 22.72 -8.25 -5.77
CA ILE A 10 21.53 -9.08 -5.68
C ILE A 10 21.48 -9.90 -6.98
N PRO A 11 21.48 -11.23 -6.88
CA PRO A 11 21.42 -12.09 -8.05
C PRO A 11 20.09 -11.91 -8.79
N GLY A 12 20.14 -12.06 -10.11
CA GLY A 12 18.97 -11.87 -10.96
C GLY A 12 19.23 -12.25 -12.40
N SER A 13 18.17 -12.59 -13.10
CA SER A 13 18.13 -13.03 -14.50
C SER A 13 17.10 -12.22 -15.28
N PRO A 14 17.17 -12.14 -16.61
CA PRO A 14 16.12 -11.52 -17.41
C PRO A 14 14.88 -12.43 -17.46
N CYS A 15 13.69 -11.86 -17.29
CA CYS A 15 12.43 -12.58 -17.45
C CYS A 15 12.32 -13.17 -18.87
N PRO A 16 11.99 -14.45 -19.03
CA PRO A 16 11.94 -15.10 -20.34
C PRO A 16 10.83 -14.56 -21.25
N LYS A 17 9.79 -13.90 -20.70
CA LYS A 17 8.69 -13.34 -21.48
C LYS A 17 8.89 -11.88 -21.87
N CYS A 18 9.24 -11.02 -20.91
CA CYS A 18 9.31 -9.57 -21.14
C CYS A 18 10.74 -9.02 -21.18
N GLY A 19 11.75 -9.79 -20.75
CA GLY A 19 13.15 -9.40 -20.74
C GLY A 19 13.59 -8.51 -19.57
N GLU A 20 12.68 -8.11 -18.68
CA GLU A 20 13.01 -7.28 -17.51
C GLU A 20 13.90 -8.05 -16.51
N MET A 21 14.81 -7.34 -15.83
CA MET A 21 15.68 -7.97 -14.83
C MET A 21 14.88 -8.32 -13.57
N VAL A 22 14.79 -9.61 -13.26
CA VAL A 22 14.09 -10.15 -12.08
C VAL A 22 15.08 -10.71 -11.07
N PHE A 23 14.66 -10.82 -9.81
CA PHE A 23 15.44 -11.53 -8.79
C PHE A 23 15.43 -13.04 -9.05
N GLU A 24 16.53 -13.72 -8.76
CA GLU A 24 16.68 -15.16 -9.03
C GLU A 24 15.62 -16.01 -8.30
N ASP A 25 15.28 -15.63 -7.07
CA ASP A 25 14.30 -16.35 -6.24
C ASP A 25 12.84 -15.89 -6.44
N ALA A 26 12.59 -14.94 -7.35
CA ALA A 26 11.25 -14.39 -7.56
C ALA A 26 10.28 -15.47 -8.07
N ASN A 27 9.06 -15.48 -7.54
CA ASN A 27 8.00 -16.36 -8.00
C ASN A 27 7.37 -15.87 -9.30
N TYR A 28 7.25 -14.54 -9.45
CA TYR A 28 6.61 -13.88 -10.58
C TYR A 28 7.43 -12.67 -11.03
N CYS A 29 7.32 -12.31 -12.31
CA CYS A 29 7.90 -11.08 -12.82
C CYS A 29 7.11 -9.85 -12.33
N MET A 30 7.77 -8.89 -11.68
CA MET A 30 7.11 -7.67 -11.19
C MET A 30 6.65 -6.72 -12.30
N ALA A 31 7.12 -6.90 -13.54
CA ALA A 31 6.75 -6.05 -14.67
C ALA A 31 5.59 -6.61 -15.50
N CYS A 32 5.55 -7.93 -15.74
CA CYS A 32 4.53 -8.56 -16.60
C CYS A 32 3.66 -9.60 -15.90
N GLY A 33 3.96 -9.96 -14.66
CA GLY A 33 3.17 -10.89 -13.84
C GLY A 33 3.38 -12.37 -14.14
N ASP A 34 4.24 -12.74 -15.09
CA ASP A 34 4.41 -14.16 -15.43
C ASP A 34 5.10 -14.96 -14.34
N PRO A 35 4.66 -16.21 -14.12
CA PRO A 35 5.35 -17.11 -13.22
C PRO A 35 6.76 -17.38 -13.75
N LEU A 36 7.73 -17.38 -12.84
CA LEU A 36 9.15 -17.63 -13.14
C LEU A 36 9.61 -19.01 -12.65
N LYS A 37 8.84 -19.64 -11.77
CA LYS A 37 9.10 -21.00 -11.27
C LYS A 37 8.19 -22.00 -11.95
N GLU A 38 8.76 -23.13 -12.35
CA GLU A 38 8.04 -24.22 -13.02
C GLU A 38 6.87 -24.72 -12.17
N GLU A 39 7.01 -24.74 -10.84
CA GLU A 39 5.94 -25.16 -9.94
C GLU A 39 4.68 -24.26 -10.00
N LEU A 40 4.81 -23.05 -10.55
CA LEU A 40 3.75 -22.05 -10.63
C LEU A 40 3.10 -21.96 -12.02
N GLU A 41 3.67 -22.59 -13.06
CA GLU A 41 3.17 -22.52 -14.45
C GLU A 41 1.81 -23.21 -14.67
N GLY A 42 1.29 -23.91 -13.65
CA GLY A 42 -0.02 -24.57 -13.64
C GLY A 42 -0.87 -24.28 -12.40
N ALA A 43 -0.53 -23.26 -11.63
CA ALA A 43 -1.39 -22.82 -10.53
C ALA A 43 -2.76 -22.38 -11.11
N PRO A 44 -3.88 -22.75 -10.46
CA PRO A 44 -5.20 -22.29 -10.90
C PRO A 44 -5.20 -20.76 -10.91
N ARG A 45 -5.63 -20.18 -12.02
CA ARG A 45 -5.88 -18.74 -12.08
C ARG A 45 -7.22 -18.49 -11.39
N ASP A 46 -7.34 -17.34 -10.75
CA ASP A 46 -8.42 -17.00 -9.81
C ASP A 46 -9.85 -17.28 -10.32
N GLU A 47 -10.05 -17.42 -11.64
CA GLU A 47 -11.33 -17.83 -12.23
C GLU A 47 -11.82 -19.23 -11.82
N ASP A 48 -10.94 -20.17 -11.47
CA ASP A 48 -11.30 -21.56 -11.17
C ASP A 48 -11.65 -21.82 -9.69
N VAL A 49 -11.46 -20.84 -8.79
CA VAL A 49 -11.55 -21.02 -7.31
C VAL A 49 -12.74 -20.28 -6.68
N LEU A 50 -13.47 -19.48 -7.45
CA LEU A 50 -14.53 -18.58 -6.94
C LEU A 50 -15.94 -19.20 -6.88
N GLU A 51 -16.08 -20.50 -7.11
CA GLU A 51 -17.37 -21.19 -6.99
C GLU A 51 -17.45 -21.94 -5.64
N ASP A 52 -18.27 -21.41 -4.71
CA ASP A 52 -18.72 -21.93 -3.39
C ASP A 52 -17.73 -21.83 -2.19
N ASP A 53 -18.05 -21.26 -1.01
CA ASP A 53 -19.33 -21.29 -0.25
C ASP A 53 -19.47 -20.16 0.84
N ASP A 54 -19.09 -18.90 0.59
CA ASP A 54 -19.41 -17.80 1.53
C ASP A 54 -19.43 -16.39 0.89
N GLY A 55 -20.00 -16.28 -0.31
CA GLY A 55 -20.14 -15.02 -1.08
C GLY A 55 -21.02 -13.93 -0.46
N SER A 56 -20.95 -13.69 0.86
CA SER A 56 -21.69 -12.65 1.57
C SER A 56 -20.91 -12.01 2.73
N ASP A 57 -19.71 -12.47 3.06
CA ASP A 57 -18.96 -11.98 4.24
C ASP A 57 -17.93 -10.88 3.92
N PHE A 58 -17.75 -10.48 2.65
CA PHE A 58 -16.77 -9.44 2.29
C PHE A 58 -17.31 -8.03 2.53
N GLU A 59 -18.58 -7.76 2.23
CA GLU A 59 -19.22 -6.47 2.52
C GLU A 59 -19.27 -6.12 4.01
N ASP A 60 -19.33 -7.14 4.89
CA ASP A 60 -19.42 -6.95 6.35
C ASP A 60 -18.05 -6.82 7.04
N ARG A 61 -16.94 -7.02 6.32
CA ARG A 61 -15.57 -6.89 6.85
C ARG A 61 -15.12 -5.42 6.90
N VAL A 62 -15.62 -4.70 7.90
CA VAL A 62 -15.21 -3.32 8.19
C VAL A 62 -13.91 -3.33 8.99
N LEU A 63 -12.85 -2.65 8.52
CA LEU A 63 -11.60 -2.48 9.27
C LEU A 63 -11.78 -1.53 10.47
N CYS A 64 -11.02 -1.75 11.52
CA CYS A 64 -10.96 -0.85 12.67
C CYS A 64 -10.51 0.58 12.24
N PRO A 65 -11.20 1.66 12.67
CA PRO A 65 -10.89 3.01 12.23
C PRO A 65 -9.72 3.68 12.98
N ASP A 66 -9.06 2.99 13.92
CA ASP A 66 -7.95 3.57 14.69
C ASP A 66 -6.61 3.65 13.93
N GLY A 67 -6.57 3.25 12.66
CA GLY A 67 -5.44 3.40 11.73
C GLY A 67 -4.20 2.56 12.04
N MET A 68 -4.11 1.96 13.22
CA MET A 68 -2.99 1.13 13.67
C MET A 68 -3.41 -0.31 14.01
N CYS A 69 -4.69 -0.55 14.32
CA CYS A 69 -5.18 -1.89 14.59
C CYS A 69 -5.42 -2.66 13.28
N THR A 70 -5.08 -3.94 13.31
CA THR A 70 -5.27 -4.87 12.18
C THR A 70 -6.61 -5.60 12.24
N GLY A 71 -7.46 -5.26 13.21
CA GLY A 71 -8.74 -5.93 13.46
C GLY A 71 -9.88 -5.46 12.57
N ILE A 72 -10.95 -6.25 12.54
CA ILE A 72 -12.23 -5.92 11.91
C ILE A 72 -13.30 -5.66 12.96
N ILE A 73 -14.34 -4.91 12.59
CA ILE A 73 -15.50 -4.63 13.44
C ILE A 73 -16.50 -5.77 13.29
N ILE A 74 -16.80 -6.44 14.40
CA ILE A 74 -17.88 -7.44 14.51
C ILE A 74 -18.76 -7.01 15.69
N ASP A 75 -20.07 -6.96 15.48
CA ASP A 75 -21.04 -6.52 16.50
C ASP A 75 -20.71 -5.14 17.12
N GLY A 76 -20.22 -4.21 16.30
CA GLY A 76 -19.88 -2.84 16.72
C GLY A 76 -18.61 -2.73 17.57
N LYS A 77 -17.80 -3.81 17.66
CA LYS A 77 -16.51 -3.82 18.37
C LYS A 77 -15.41 -4.44 17.54
N CYS A 78 -14.21 -3.90 17.67
CA CYS A 78 -13.02 -4.47 17.04
C CYS A 78 -12.63 -5.81 17.68
N THR A 79 -12.32 -6.83 16.87
CA THR A 79 -11.91 -8.16 17.34
C THR A 79 -10.58 -8.18 18.08
N GLU A 80 -9.69 -7.22 17.82
CA GLU A 80 -8.35 -7.18 18.39
C GLU A 80 -8.25 -6.23 19.58
N CYS A 81 -8.77 -5.00 19.46
CA CYS A 81 -8.64 -3.96 20.49
C CYS A 81 -9.89 -3.78 21.36
N GLY A 82 -11.04 -4.34 20.96
CA GLY A 82 -12.30 -4.30 21.72
C GLY A 82 -13.04 -2.96 21.75
N LYS A 83 -12.45 -1.90 21.15
CA LYS A 83 -13.04 -0.57 21.04
C LYS A 83 -14.23 -0.59 20.07
N THR A 84 -15.22 0.27 20.32
CA THR A 84 -16.23 0.59 19.31
C THR A 84 -15.65 1.48 18.22
N GLU A 85 -16.40 1.63 17.12
CA GLU A 85 -16.03 2.51 16.00
C GLU A 85 -15.80 3.95 16.48
N GLU A 86 -16.65 4.46 17.38
CA GLU A 86 -16.56 5.81 17.94
C GLU A 86 -15.31 5.98 18.83
N GLU A 87 -15.02 4.99 19.68
CA GLU A 87 -13.85 5.01 20.57
C GLU A 87 -12.53 4.89 19.79
N ALA A 88 -12.54 4.13 18.69
CA ALA A 88 -11.39 3.95 17.81
C ALA A 88 -11.12 5.21 16.96
N ALA A 89 -12.17 5.88 16.47
CA ALA A 89 -12.04 7.10 15.67
C ALA A 89 -11.63 8.35 16.47
N ALA A 90 -11.94 8.41 17.77
CA ALA A 90 -11.69 9.59 18.60
C ALA A 90 -10.23 9.83 19.02
N LEU A 91 -9.29 8.97 18.62
CA LEU A 91 -7.89 9.00 19.07
C LEU A 91 -6.93 9.81 18.17
N GLU A 92 -7.41 10.37 17.06
CA GLU A 92 -6.56 11.15 16.14
C GLU A 92 -6.38 12.64 16.56
N ASP A 93 -7.15 13.15 17.53
CA ASP A 93 -7.27 14.60 17.78
C ASP A 93 -6.41 15.17 18.94
N GLN A 94 -5.42 14.43 19.47
CA GLN A 94 -4.62 14.89 20.63
C GLN A 94 -3.13 15.18 20.35
N GLU A 95 -2.80 15.64 19.14
CA GLU A 95 -1.47 16.23 18.83
C GLU A 95 -1.61 17.62 18.16
N GLU A 96 -2.26 18.57 18.85
CA GLU A 96 -2.11 20.00 18.55
C GLU A 96 -0.71 20.48 18.93
N ALA A 97 0.21 20.55 17.95
CA ALA A 97 1.40 21.39 18.03
C ALA A 97 1.04 22.84 17.63
N PRO A 98 1.30 23.88 18.46
CA PRO A 98 0.87 25.24 18.15
C PRO A 98 1.64 25.82 16.95
N ALA A 99 0.88 26.26 15.95
CA ALA A 99 1.37 26.96 14.76
C ALA A 99 2.06 28.29 15.14
N VAL A 100 3.33 28.42 14.78
CA VAL A 100 4.03 29.70 14.70
C VAL A 100 3.68 30.39 13.38
N GLU A 101 3.20 31.64 13.46
CA GLU A 101 2.74 32.44 12.33
C GLU A 101 3.92 32.92 11.43
N PRO A 102 3.82 32.88 10.09
CA PRO A 102 4.83 33.49 9.23
C PRO A 102 4.52 34.97 8.92
N GLU A 103 5.50 35.84 9.18
CA GLU A 103 5.51 37.25 8.78
C GLU A 103 5.51 37.41 7.25
N LYS A 104 4.78 38.42 6.78
CA LYS A 104 4.51 38.75 5.38
C LYS A 104 5.74 39.34 4.67
N THR A 105 6.03 38.89 3.46
CA THR A 105 6.70 39.70 2.44
C THR A 105 6.22 39.23 1.07
N ASP A 106 5.51 40.12 0.38
CA ASP A 106 5.34 40.07 -1.06
C ASP A 106 5.63 41.48 -1.58
N GLN A 107 6.64 41.60 -2.44
CA GLN A 107 7.07 42.83 -3.07
C GLN A 107 7.06 42.58 -4.58
N GLU A 108 5.88 42.66 -5.18
CA GLU A 108 5.72 42.72 -6.64
C GLU A 108 5.46 44.16 -7.09
N LYS A 109 6.44 44.76 -7.78
CA LYS A 109 6.16 45.78 -8.80
C LYS A 109 7.21 45.73 -9.90
N LYS A 110 6.93 44.95 -10.95
CA LYS A 110 7.53 45.10 -12.29
C LYS A 110 6.41 45.56 -13.23
N GLU A 111 6.47 46.82 -13.65
CA GLU A 111 5.76 47.37 -14.82
C GLU A 111 6.85 48.09 -15.66
N GLU A 112 7.12 47.58 -16.87
CA GLU A 112 6.89 48.26 -18.18
C GLU A 112 7.76 49.52 -18.38
N LYS A 113 8.39 49.86 -19.51
CA LYS A 113 8.27 49.61 -20.96
C LYS A 113 9.53 50.30 -21.55
N GLY A 114 10.26 49.76 -22.53
CA GLY A 114 10.01 50.03 -23.95
C GLY A 114 10.07 51.52 -24.33
N GLU A 115 11.25 52.04 -24.71
CA GLU A 115 11.60 52.68 -26.01
C GLU A 115 13.08 53.11 -26.03
#